data_AF-A0A956HSM0-F1
#
_entry.id   AF-A0A956HSM0-F1
#
_cell.length_a   1.000
_cell.length_b   1.000
_cell.length_c   1.000
_cell.angle_alpha   90.00
_cell.angle_beta   90.00
_cell.angle_gamma   90.00
#
_symmetry.space_group_name_H-M   'P 1'
#
loop_
_entity.id
_entity.type
_entity.pdbx_description
1 polymer ?
#
loop_
_entity_poly.entity_id
_entity_poly.type
_entity_poly.pdbx_seq_one_letter_code
_entity_poly.pdbx_strand_id
1 'polypeptide(L)'
;MALHIQLVAHLEPLANEPWVIEFPGGQREGQSDGEGRLEVELPATLDRVILLLPDRRQRFGLRLGALDPIETSSGALGRLRNLGLASADQIGEHVDEALLGYQRLAEIDETAELDDATIDALRGEYGI
;
A
#
# COMPACT_ATOMS: atom_id res chain seq x y z
N MET A 1 12.55 -11.56 4.22
CA MET A 1 11.23 -11.00 4.62
C MET A 1 10.49 -10.83 3.32
N ALA A 2 9.25 -11.29 3.27
CA ALA A 2 8.44 -11.13 2.09
C ALA A 2 7.84 -9.72 2.07
N LEU A 3 8.09 -8.97 1.00
CA LEU A 3 7.43 -7.72 0.70
C LEU A 3 6.31 -7.99 -0.31
N HIS A 4 5.07 -7.70 0.08
CA HIS A 4 3.90 -7.81 -0.78
C HIS A 4 3.45 -6.39 -1.18
N ILE A 5 3.30 -6.15 -2.48
CA ILE A 5 2.81 -4.87 -3.02
C ILE A 5 1.76 -5.18 -4.08
N GLN A 6 0.65 -4.42 -4.06
CA GLN A 6 -0.28 -4.36 -5.18
C GLN A 6 -0.13 -3.00 -5.88
N LEU A 7 0.15 -3.06 -7.18
CA LEU A 7 0.26 -1.89 -8.04
C LEU A 7 -1.11 -1.58 -8.65
N VAL A 8 -1.61 -0.38 -8.37
CA VAL A 8 -2.91 0.08 -8.86
C VAL A 8 -2.73 1.48 -9.46
N ALA A 9 -3.35 1.73 -10.61
CA ALA A 9 -3.47 3.06 -11.20
C ALA A 9 -4.90 3.29 -11.66
N HIS A 10 -5.48 4.45 -11.33
CA HIS A 10 -6.88 4.75 -11.64
C HIS A 10 -7.87 3.67 -11.16
N LEU A 11 -7.60 3.08 -9.99
CA LEU A 11 -8.38 1.96 -9.41
C LEU A 11 -8.32 0.66 -10.24
N GLU A 12 -7.44 0.57 -11.23
CA GLU A 12 -7.21 -0.64 -12.02
C GLU A 12 -5.85 -1.26 -11.66
N PRO A 13 -5.78 -2.59 -11.49
CA PRO A 13 -4.52 -3.28 -11.29
C PRO A 13 -3.55 -3.07 -12.46
N LEU A 14 -2.31 -2.74 -12.15
CA LEU A 14 -1.23 -2.66 -13.15
C LEU A 14 -0.69 -4.07 -13.41
N ALA A 15 -1.34 -4.81 -14.31
CA ALA A 15 -0.97 -6.18 -14.63
C ALA A 15 0.26 -6.28 -15.55
N ASN A 16 1.14 -7.25 -15.28
CA ASN A 16 2.40 -7.46 -16.03
C ASN A 16 3.28 -6.19 -16.11
N GLU A 17 3.14 -5.29 -15.14
CA GLU A 17 3.90 -4.06 -15.07
C GLU A 17 5.33 -4.40 -14.62
N PRO A 18 6.35 -4.07 -15.43
CA PRO A 18 7.73 -4.28 -15.03
C PRO A 18 8.06 -3.42 -13.82
N TRP A 19 8.81 -3.99 -12.89
CA TRP A 19 9.23 -3.30 -11.68
C TRP A 19 10.69 -3.60 -11.34
N VAL A 20 11.34 -2.65 -10.68
CA VAL A 20 12.67 -2.81 -10.08
C VAL A 20 12.65 -2.30 -8.65
N ILE A 21 13.08 -3.12 -7.69
CA ILE A 21 13.29 -2.75 -6.30
C ILE A 21 14.78 -2.62 -6.03
N GLU A 22 15.24 -1.40 -5.78
CA GLU A 22 16.63 -1.07 -5.40
C GLU A 22 16.76 -1.01 -3.87
N PHE A 23 17.84 -1.58 -3.33
CA PHE A 23 18.16 -1.55 -1.92
C PHE A 23 19.68 -1.63 -1.66
N PRO A 24 20.16 -1.27 -0.44
CA PRO A 24 21.56 -1.47 -0.09
C PRO A 24 22.01 -2.92 -0.30
N GLY A 25 22.95 -3.13 -1.21
CA GLY A 25 23.49 -4.46 -1.52
C GLY A 25 22.86 -5.17 -2.71
N GLY A 26 21.92 -4.54 -3.44
CA GLY A 26 21.49 -5.06 -4.73
C GLY A 26 20.17 -4.51 -5.25
N GLN A 27 19.64 -5.20 -6.26
CA GLN A 27 18.32 -4.95 -6.79
C GLN A 27 17.57 -6.27 -7.03
N ARG A 28 16.26 -6.17 -7.13
CA ARG A 28 15.37 -7.21 -7.64
C ARG A 28 14.52 -6.63 -8.75
N GLU A 29 14.16 -7.44 -9.72
CA GLU A 29 13.34 -7.03 -10.85
C GLU A 29 12.37 -8.14 -11.21
N GLY A 30 11.27 -7.76 -11.82
CA GLY A 30 10.22 -8.68 -12.24
C GLY A 30 9.07 -7.96 -12.89
N GLN A 31 7.93 -8.64 -12.97
CA GLN A 31 6.66 -8.09 -13.43
C GLN A 31 5.60 -8.40 -12.38
N SER A 32 4.60 -7.53 -12.24
CA SER A 32 3.41 -7.84 -11.45
C SER A 32 2.58 -8.93 -12.12
N ASP A 33 1.75 -9.63 -11.36
CA ASP A 33 0.82 -10.62 -11.91
C ASP A 33 -0.42 -9.97 -12.56
N GLY A 34 -1.41 -10.79 -12.93
CA GLY A 34 -2.67 -10.32 -13.53
C GLY A 34 -3.52 -9.42 -12.62
N GLU A 35 -3.25 -9.43 -11.31
CA GLU A 35 -3.93 -8.60 -10.30
C GLU A 35 -3.05 -7.44 -9.82
N GLY A 36 -1.95 -7.17 -10.51
CA GLY A 36 -1.00 -6.11 -10.17
C GLY A 36 -0.18 -6.41 -8.92
N ARG A 37 -0.18 -7.65 -8.42
CA ARG A 37 0.57 -8.03 -7.21
C ARG A 37 2.00 -8.41 -7.56
N LEU A 38 2.92 -8.10 -6.65
CA LEU A 38 4.27 -8.65 -6.65
C LEU A 38 4.67 -9.06 -5.23
N GLU A 39 5.46 -10.12 -5.16
CA GLU A 39 6.04 -10.65 -3.94
C GLU A 39 7.55 -10.75 -4.11
N VAL A 40 8.30 -10.15 -3.18
CA VAL A 40 9.76 -10.08 -3.27
C VAL A 40 10.38 -10.39 -1.92
N GLU A 41 11.28 -11.38 -1.91
CA GLU A 41 12.13 -11.66 -0.77
C GLU A 41 13.26 -10.64 -0.66
N LEU A 42 13.23 -9.90 0.45
CA LEU A 42 14.21 -8.88 0.79
C LEU A 42 14.95 -9.24 2.09
N PRO A 43 16.23 -8.83 2.25
CA PRO A 43 16.93 -8.94 3.52
C PRO A 43 16.13 -8.30 4.66
N ALA A 44 15.98 -9.03 5.78
CA ALA A 44 15.17 -8.57 6.91
C ALA A 44 15.74 -7.34 7.63
N THR A 45 17.01 -7.00 7.37
CA THR A 45 17.70 -5.83 7.93
C THR A 45 17.37 -4.51 7.21
N LEU A 46 16.61 -4.57 6.12
CA LEU A 46 16.23 -3.38 5.36
C LEU A 46 15.05 -2.66 6.02
N ASP A 47 15.19 -1.35 6.18
CA ASP A 47 14.15 -0.43 6.66
C ASP A 47 13.59 0.45 5.54
N ARG A 48 14.24 0.47 4.37
CA ARG A 48 13.85 1.25 3.20
C ARG A 48 14.29 0.58 1.91
N VAL A 49 13.43 0.69 0.89
CA VAL A 49 13.74 0.34 -0.50
C VAL A 49 13.18 1.38 -1.46
N ILE A 50 13.58 1.29 -2.71
CA ILE A 50 13.05 2.12 -3.78
C ILE A 50 12.42 1.23 -4.84
N LEU A 51 11.13 1.43 -5.10
CA LEU A 51 10.41 0.79 -6.20
C LEU A 51 10.44 1.72 -7.43
N LEU A 52 10.79 1.15 -8.57
CA LEU A 52 10.79 1.80 -9.87
C LEU A 52 9.81 1.08 -10.78
N LEU A 53 8.98 1.85 -11.48
CA LEU A 53 8.15 1.38 -12.59
C LEU A 53 8.72 2.00 -13.88
N PRO A 54 9.65 1.32 -14.58
CA PRO A 54 10.40 1.89 -15.70
C PRO A 54 9.50 2.38 -16.85
N ASP A 55 8.46 1.63 -17.20
CA ASP A 55 7.56 1.98 -18.30
C ASP A 55 6.78 3.26 -18.01
N ARG A 56 6.48 3.50 -16.73
CA ARG A 56 5.78 4.69 -16.23
C ARG A 56 6.72 5.82 -15.84
N ARG A 57 8.03 5.56 -15.79
CA ARG A 57 9.06 6.48 -15.27
C ARG A 57 8.76 6.99 -13.86
N GLN A 58 8.21 6.11 -13.01
CA GLN A 58 7.86 6.43 -11.63
C GLN A 58 8.85 5.82 -10.63
N ARG A 59 9.07 6.53 -9.51
CA ARG A 59 9.96 6.13 -8.43
C ARG A 59 9.29 6.36 -7.09
N PHE A 60 9.23 5.33 -6.26
CA PHE A 60 8.58 5.33 -4.96
C PHE A 60 9.57 4.92 -3.87
N GLY A 61 9.68 5.73 -2.81
CA GLY A 61 10.46 5.36 -1.63
C GLY A 61 9.58 4.64 -0.60
N LEU A 62 9.87 3.37 -0.34
CA LEU A 62 9.08 2.54 0.58
C LEU A 62 9.83 2.37 1.90
N ARG A 63 9.14 2.56 3.03
CA ARG A 63 9.65 2.20 4.35
C ARG A 63 9.14 0.82 4.73
N LEU A 64 10.04 -0.07 5.11
CA LEU A 64 9.74 -1.45 5.51
C LEU A 64 9.59 -1.53 7.03
N GLY A 65 8.71 -2.41 7.51
CA GLY A 65 8.50 -2.65 8.95
C GLY A 65 7.89 -1.48 9.73
N ALA A 66 7.26 -0.51 9.04
CA ALA A 66 6.80 0.74 9.63
C ALA A 66 5.26 0.91 9.67
N LEU A 67 4.49 -0.16 9.45
CA LEU A 67 3.04 -0.10 9.61
C LEU A 67 2.69 -0.43 11.06
N ASP A 68 2.17 0.56 11.77
CA ASP A 68 1.53 0.36 13.06
C ASP A 68 0.34 -0.63 12.91
N PRO A 69 -0.08 -1.30 14.01
CA PRO A 69 -1.23 -2.21 14.00
C PRO A 69 -2.46 -1.56 13.38
N ILE A 70 -3.23 -2.32 12.60
CA ILE A 70 -4.37 -1.78 11.82
C ILE A 70 -5.44 -1.14 12.69
N GLU A 71 -5.55 -1.58 13.95
CA GLU A 71 -6.49 -1.08 14.94
C GLU A 71 -6.09 0.29 15.51
N THR A 72 -4.88 0.79 15.21
CA THR A 72 -4.48 2.15 15.58
C THR A 72 -4.80 3.11 14.45
N SER A 73 -5.18 4.35 14.79
CA SER A 73 -5.41 5.41 13.80
C SER A 73 -4.17 5.65 12.92
N SER A 74 -2.95 5.45 13.45
CA SER A 74 -1.72 5.56 12.69
C SER A 74 -1.49 4.40 11.72
N GLY A 75 -1.89 3.17 12.09
CA GLY A 75 -1.79 1.98 11.25
C GLY A 75 -2.83 1.97 10.12
N ALA A 76 -4.05 2.43 10.41
CA ALA A 76 -5.07 2.67 9.40
C ALA A 76 -4.66 3.78 8.42
N LEU A 77 -4.18 4.93 8.92
CA LEU A 77 -3.68 6.02 8.07
C LEU A 77 -2.49 5.58 7.20
N GLY A 78 -1.62 4.73 7.73
CA GLY A 78 -0.52 4.12 6.97
C GLY A 78 -1.01 3.29 5.78
N ARG A 79 -2.10 2.52 5.95
CA ARG A 79 -2.71 1.72 4.88
C ARG A 79 -3.46 2.58 3.86
N LEU A 80 -4.22 3.57 4.31
CA LEU A 80 -4.87 4.54 3.42
C LEU A 80 -3.85 5.32 2.57
N ARG A 81 -2.68 5.65 3.14
CA ARG A 81 -1.54 6.22 2.38
C ARG A 81 -1.02 5.27 1.32
N ASN A 82 -0.89 3.99 1.64
CA ASN A 82 -0.47 2.97 0.67
C ASN A 82 -1.48 2.80 -0.47
N LEU A 83 -2.77 3.01 -0.21
CA LEU A 83 -3.83 3.04 -1.23
C LEU A 83 -3.87 4.36 -2.05
N GLY A 84 -3.03 5.35 -1.71
CA GLY A 84 -3.07 6.67 -2.33
C GLY A 84 -4.25 7.54 -1.90
N LEU A 85 -4.97 7.13 -0.85
CA LEU A 85 -6.18 7.81 -0.35
C LEU A 85 -5.89 8.87 0.72
N ALA A 86 -4.68 8.87 1.31
CA ALA A 86 -4.29 9.85 2.32
C ALA A 86 -2.89 10.43 2.04
N SER A 87 -2.73 11.74 2.25
CA SER A 87 -1.43 12.44 2.07
C SER A 87 -0.60 12.50 3.36
N ALA A 88 0.72 12.67 3.23
CA ALA A 88 1.64 12.77 4.37
C ALA A 88 1.37 14.02 5.24
N ASP A 89 0.80 15.06 4.64
CA ASP A 89 0.68 16.40 5.23
C ASP A 89 -0.65 16.62 5.99
N GLN A 90 -1.57 15.66 5.92
CA GLN A 90 -2.91 15.74 6.52
C GLN A 90 -3.02 14.79 7.72
N ILE A 91 -2.32 15.10 8.81
CA ILE A 91 -2.58 14.44 10.09
C ILE A 91 -3.73 15.18 10.77
N GLY A 92 -4.89 14.51 10.87
CA GLY A 92 -5.99 14.88 11.77
C GLY A 92 -7.27 15.41 11.13
N GLU A 93 -7.22 15.99 9.93
CA GLU A 93 -8.36 16.75 9.39
C GLU A 93 -9.03 16.12 8.14
N HIS A 94 -8.42 15.11 7.50
CA HIS A 94 -8.95 14.48 6.27
C HIS A 94 -8.96 12.94 6.33
N VAL A 95 -8.86 12.36 7.53
CA VAL A 95 -8.92 10.90 7.70
C VAL A 95 -10.30 10.38 7.28
N ASP A 96 -11.35 11.15 7.59
CA ASP A 96 -12.74 10.85 7.25
C ASP A 96 -12.97 10.75 5.75
N GLU A 97 -12.38 11.65 4.93
CA GLU A 97 -12.51 11.59 3.47
C GLU A 97 -11.79 10.38 2.86
N ALA A 98 -10.62 10.03 3.40
CA ALA A 98 -9.87 8.85 2.99
C ALA A 98 -10.60 7.56 3.38
N LEU A 99 -11.21 7.52 4.57
CA LEU A 99 -12.05 6.41 5.04
C LEU A 99 -13.30 6.26 4.18
N LEU A 100 -14.01 7.36 3.88
CA LEU A 100 -15.16 7.35 3.00
C LEU A 100 -14.79 6.88 1.59
N GLY A 101 -13.67 7.36 1.05
CA GLY A 101 -13.13 6.90 -0.23
C GLY A 101 -12.85 5.40 -0.25
N TYR A 102 -12.30 4.88 0.84
CA TYR A 102 -12.05 3.45 1.01
C TYR A 102 -13.34 2.64 1.17
N GLN A 103 -14.26 3.05 2.05
CA GLN A 103 -15.52 2.36 2.32
C GLN A 103 -16.36 2.24 1.03
N ARG A 104 -16.37 3.30 0.22
CA ARG A 104 -17.01 3.28 -1.11
C ARG A 104 -16.32 2.33 -2.07
N LEU A 105 -14.98 2.25 -2.05
CA LEU A 105 -14.21 1.32 -2.88
C LEU A 105 -14.44 -0.14 -2.45
N ALA A 106 -14.54 -0.39 -1.14
CA ALA A 106 -14.77 -1.69 -0.54
C ALA A 106 -16.26 -2.10 -0.53
N GLU A 107 -17.16 -1.26 -1.06
CA GLU A 107 -18.61 -1.46 -1.11
C GLU A 107 -19.25 -1.75 0.27
N ILE A 108 -18.74 -1.09 1.32
CA ILE A 108 -19.27 -1.16 2.69
C ILE A 108 -19.93 0.17 3.09
N ASP A 109 -20.55 0.19 4.28
CA ASP A 109 -21.21 1.40 4.79
C ASP A 109 -20.20 2.56 4.93
N GLU A 110 -20.55 3.71 4.34
CA GLU A 110 -19.76 4.94 4.34
C GLU A 110 -19.87 5.69 5.69
N THR A 111 -19.42 5.05 6.78
CA THR A 111 -19.50 5.59 8.15
C THR A 111 -18.47 6.69 8.46
N ALA A 112 -17.42 6.81 7.65
CA ALA A 112 -16.22 7.60 7.93
C ALA A 112 -15.47 7.20 9.22
N GLU A 113 -15.80 6.04 9.80
CA GLU A 113 -15.18 5.53 11.02
C GLU A 113 -14.35 4.27 10.74
N LEU A 114 -13.33 4.03 11.58
CA LEU A 114 -12.61 2.75 11.63
C LEU A 114 -13.44 1.72 12.41
N ASP A 115 -14.62 1.40 11.90
CA ASP A 115 -15.48 0.36 12.44
C ASP A 115 -14.97 -1.05 12.08
N ASP A 116 -15.57 -2.06 12.70
CA ASP A 116 -15.16 -3.46 12.50
C ASP A 116 -15.22 -3.88 11.03
N ALA A 117 -16.21 -3.40 10.27
CA ALA A 117 -16.37 -3.69 8.85
C ALA A 117 -15.22 -3.08 8.01
N THR A 118 -14.85 -1.83 8.31
CA THR A 118 -13.74 -1.12 7.64
C THR A 118 -12.40 -1.76 7.99
N ILE A 119 -12.21 -2.15 9.26
CA ILE A 119 -11.00 -2.86 9.71
C ILE A 119 -10.88 -4.21 9.02
N ASP A 120 -11.97 -4.98 8.94
CA ASP A 120 -11.95 -6.31 8.33
C ASP A 120 -11.72 -6.25 6.82
N ALA A 121 -12.30 -5.26 6.12
CA ALA A 121 -12.01 -5.00 4.71
C ALA A 121 -10.52 -4.64 4.50
N LEU A 122 -9.98 -3.72 5.31
CA LEU A 122 -8.56 -3.33 5.23
C LEU A 122 -7.63 -4.50 5.56
N ARG A 123 -8.01 -5.37 6.51
CA ARG A 123 -7.28 -6.62 6.81
C ARG A 123 -7.30 -7.58 5.63
N GLY A 124 -8.44 -7.72 4.95
CA GLY A 124 -8.59 -8.59 3.78
C GLY A 124 -7.69 -8.21 2.61
N GLU A 125 -7.50 -6.90 2.36
CA GLU A 125 -6.62 -6.42 1.30
C GLU A 125 -5.12 -6.48 1.65
N TYR A 126 -4.77 -6.23 2.92
CA TYR A 126 -3.38 -6.13 3.39
C TYR A 126 -2.94 -7.31 4.27
N GLY A 127 -3.54 -8.49 4.07
CA GLY A 127 -3.39 -9.69 4.90
C GLY A 127 -2.01 -9.87 5.56
N ILE A 128 -2.02 -9.91 6.90
CA ILE A 128 -1.03 -10.59 7.73
C ILE A 128 -1.76 -11.64 8.56
#